data_AF-A0A3E3E4J1-F1
#
_entry.id   AF-A0A3E3E4J1-F1
#
_cell.length_a   1.000
_cell.length_b   1.000
_cell.length_c   1.000
_cell.angle_alpha   90.00
_cell.angle_beta   90.00
_cell.angle_gamma   90.00
#
_symmetry.space_group_name_H-M   'P 1'
#
loop_
_entity.id
_entity.type
_entity.pdbx_description
1 polymer ?
#
loop_
_entity_poly.entity_id
_entity_poly.type
_entity_poly.pdbx_seq_one_letter_code
_entity_poly.pdbx_strand_id
1 'polypeptide(L)'
;MKQYDVEITETLQRTISVEANSREEALTKVKEKMRNEEVVLDSNDYIDTEYIVTVRKKMVDSREIEMFFFYFTPVSLFKLKEVMIND
;
A
#
# COMPACT_ATOMS: atom_id res chain seq x y z
N MET A 1 -15.92 -9.88 -15.45
CA MET A 1 -14.47 -10.10 -15.26
C MET A 1 -14.04 -9.52 -13.91
N LYS A 2 -13.11 -10.16 -13.21
CA LYS A 2 -12.52 -9.63 -11.96
C LYS A 2 -11.32 -8.74 -12.30
N GLN A 3 -11.10 -7.69 -11.52
CA GLN A 3 -9.86 -6.90 -11.57
C GLN A 3 -8.90 -7.44 -10.52
N TYR A 4 -7.61 -7.41 -10.81
CA TYR A 4 -6.54 -7.85 -9.94
C TYR A 4 -5.52 -6.73 -9.80
N ASP A 5 -4.99 -6.55 -8.59
CA ASP A 5 -3.85 -5.71 -8.34
C ASP A 5 -2.62 -6.62 -8.22
N VAL A 6 -1.55 -6.27 -8.93
CA VAL A 6 -0.27 -6.99 -8.92
C VAL A 6 0.77 -6.04 -8.34
N GLU A 7 1.27 -6.35 -7.15
CA GLU A 7 2.43 -5.69 -6.56
C GLU A 7 3.69 -6.39 -7.08
N ILE A 8 4.67 -5.59 -7.49
CA ILE A 8 5.95 -6.04 -8.05
C ILE A 8 7.05 -5.42 -7.20
N THR A 9 7.90 -6.26 -6.61
CA THR A 9 9.03 -5.82 -5.79
C THR A 9 10.32 -6.30 -6.43
N GLU A 10 11.16 -5.36 -6.87
CA GLU A 10 12.50 -5.66 -7.38
C GLU A 10 13.56 -5.44 -6.31
N THR A 11 14.52 -6.37 -6.22
CA THR A 11 15.68 -6.25 -5.35
C THR A 11 16.94 -6.05 -6.19
N LEU A 12 17.59 -4.89 -6.04
CA LEU A 12 18.89 -4.58 -6.64
C LEU A 12 19.98 -4.58 -5.55
N GLN A 13 21.15 -5.14 -5.82
CA GLN A 13 22.25 -5.25 -4.85
C GLN A 13 23.63 -5.09 -5.50
N ARG A 14 24.44 -4.20 -4.92
CA ARG A 14 25.87 -4.04 -5.26
C ARG A 14 26.71 -3.98 -3.99
N THR A 15 27.85 -4.68 -3.97
CA THR A 15 28.85 -4.55 -2.90
C THR A 15 29.85 -3.46 -3.25
N ILE A 16 30.06 -2.51 -2.34
CA ILE A 16 30.97 -1.37 -2.55
C ILE A 16 31.98 -1.33 -1.40
N SER A 17 33.25 -1.18 -1.74
CA SER A 17 34.32 -0.95 -0.78
C SER A 17 34.49 0.55 -0.52
N VAL A 18 34.60 0.95 0.75
CA VAL A 18 34.72 2.33 1.20
C VAL A 18 35.72 2.39 2.34
N GLU A 19 36.62 3.37 2.28
CA GLU A 19 37.51 3.70 3.38
C GLU A 19 36.78 4.59 4.39
N ALA A 20 36.77 4.18 5.65
CA ALA A 20 36.15 4.89 6.76
C ALA A 20 36.78 4.46 8.09
N ASN A 21 36.73 5.34 9.09
CA ASN A 21 37.28 5.07 10.43
C ASN A 21 36.29 4.29 11.31
N SER A 22 35.02 4.20 10.91
CA SER A 22 33.99 3.43 11.60
C SER A 22 32.95 2.85 10.63
N ARG A 23 32.15 1.91 11.13
CA ARG A 23 31.02 1.32 10.39
C ARG A 23 29.95 2.38 10.07
N GLU A 24 29.67 3.27 11.02
CA GLU A 24 28.71 4.36 10.87
C GLU A 24 29.17 5.36 9.81
N GLU A 25 30.47 5.70 9.80
CA GLU A 25 31.04 6.58 8.77
C GLU A 25 30.97 5.92 7.39
N ALA A 26 31.27 4.62 7.28
CA ALA A 26 31.15 3.88 6.02
C ALA A 26 29.70 3.92 5.47
N LEU A 27 28.71 3.66 6.32
CA LEU A 27 27.30 3.71 5.93
C LEU A 27 26.86 5.13 5.52
N THR A 28 27.30 6.14 6.27
CA THR A 28 26.98 7.55 5.98
C THR A 28 27.54 7.96 4.62
N LYS A 29 28.81 7.62 4.33
CA LYS A 29 29.44 7.86 3.03
C LYS A 29 28.68 7.22 1.87
N VAL A 30 28.25 5.97 2.01
CA VAL A 30 27.49 5.27 0.95
C VAL A 30 26.12 5.92 0.75
N LYS A 31 25.42 6.30 1.82
CA LYS A 31 24.12 7.00 1.72
C LYS A 31 24.25 8.35 1.02
N GLU A 32 25.29 9.11 1.32
CA GLU A 32 25.56 10.39 0.65
C GLU A 32 25.85 10.18 -0.84
N LYS A 33 26.68 9.20 -1.20
CA LYS A 33 26.94 8.84 -2.60
C LYS A 33 25.68 8.45 -3.36
N MET A 34 24.77 7.69 -2.75
CA MET A 34 23.48 7.36 -3.36
C MET A 34 22.58 8.59 -3.50
N ARG A 35 22.52 9.44 -2.47
CA ARG A 35 21.74 10.69 -2.50
C ARG A 35 22.24 11.67 -3.58
N ASN A 36 23.55 11.67 -3.83
CA ASN A 36 24.19 12.51 -4.84
C ASN A 36 24.27 11.83 -6.21
N GLU A 37 23.64 10.65 -6.40
CA GLU A 37 23.66 9.88 -7.65
C GLU A 37 25.07 9.46 -8.13
N GLU A 38 26.08 9.50 -7.24
CA GLU A 38 27.42 8.97 -7.51
C GLU A 38 27.42 7.43 -7.53
N VAL A 39 26.46 6.82 -6.83
CA VAL A 39 26.17 5.40 -6.86
C VAL A 39 24.69 5.23 -7.18
N VAL A 40 24.41 4.68 -8.36
CA VAL A 40 23.08 4.29 -8.80
C VAL A 40 23.09 2.79 -9.05
N LEU A 41 22.08 2.11 -8.50
CA LEU A 41 21.82 0.71 -8.84
C LEU A 41 20.95 0.66 -10.07
N ASP A 42 21.29 -0.24 -10.99
CA ASP A 42 20.56 -0.42 -12.24
C ASP A 42 20.28 -1.90 -12.51
N SER A 43 19.83 -2.21 -13.73
CA SER A 43 19.49 -3.58 -14.14
C SER A 43 20.66 -4.56 -14.01
N ASN A 44 21.92 -4.10 -14.02
CA ASN A 44 23.08 -4.98 -13.83
C ASN A 44 23.23 -5.43 -12.37
N ASP A 45 22.60 -4.74 -11.43
CA ASP A 45 22.59 -5.09 -10.00
C ASP A 45 21.38 -5.94 -9.62
N TYR A 46 20.59 -6.38 -10.59
CA TYR A 46 19.38 -7.16 -10.35
C TYR A 46 19.66 -8.49 -9.64
N ILE A 47 18.90 -8.75 -8.58
CA ILE A 47 18.96 -10.00 -7.83
C ILE A 47 17.66 -10.80 -7.99
N ASP A 48 16.50 -10.18 -7.76
CA ASP A 48 15.23 -10.88 -7.73
C ASP A 48 14.02 -9.97 -7.98
N THR A 49 12.90 -10.57 -8.39
CA THR A 49 11.58 -9.94 -8.50
C THR A 49 10.53 -10.81 -7.82
N GLU A 50 9.80 -10.22 -6.88
CA GLU A 50 8.64 -10.83 -6.23
C GLU A 50 7.33 -10.28 -6.81
N TYR A 51 6.32 -11.15 -6.94
CA TYR A 51 5.00 -10.81 -7.44
C TYR A 51 3.92 -11.21 -6.43
N ILE A 52 3.11 -10.24 -5.99
CA ILE A 52 1.97 -10.48 -5.11
C ILE A 52 0.69 -10.09 -5.85
N VAL A 53 -0.18 -11.08 -6.07
CA VAL A 53 -1.45 -10.89 -6.81
C VAL A 53 -2.62 -10.88 -5.84
N THR A 54 -3.42 -9.82 -5.87
CA THR A 54 -4.63 -9.68 -5.06
C THR A 54 -5.85 -9.39 -5.92
N VAL A 55 -7.03 -9.88 -5.51
CA VAL A 55 -8.28 -9.51 -6.17
C VAL A 55 -8.64 -8.09 -5.74
N ARG A 56 -8.79 -7.17 -6.69
CA ARG A 56 -9.17 -5.78 -6.42
C ARG A 56 -10.52 -5.76 -5.71
N LYS A 57 -10.53 -5.34 -4.45
CA LYS A 57 -11.78 -5.08 -3.71
C LYS A 57 -12.39 -3.82 -4.31
N LYS A 58 -13.59 -3.95 -4.89
CA LYS A 58 -14.38 -2.76 -5.21
C LYS A 58 -14.79 -2.11 -3.89
N MET A 59 -14.37 -0.86 -3.69
CA MET A 59 -15.03 -0.01 -2.70
C MET A 59 -16.45 0.20 -3.21
N VAL A 60 -17.44 -0.23 -2.43
CA VAL A 60 -18.84 0.10 -2.70
C VAL A 60 -19.02 1.55 -2.26
N ASP A 61 -19.47 2.40 -3.17
CA ASP A 61 -19.77 3.80 -2.88
C ASP A 61 -20.84 3.85 -1.77
N SER A 62 -20.62 4.67 -0.74
CA SER A 62 -21.57 4.79 0.37
C SER A 62 -22.98 5.18 -0.10
N ARG A 63 -23.09 5.91 -1.23
CA ARG A 63 -24.37 6.28 -1.84
C ARG A 63 -25.12 5.10 -2.46
N GLU A 64 -24.41 4.09 -2.98
CA GLU A 64 -25.05 2.85 -3.46
C GLU A 64 -25.61 2.05 -2.27
N ILE A 65 -24.92 2.05 -1.13
CA ILE A 65 -25.37 1.41 0.10
C ILE A 65 -26.57 2.16 0.70
N GLU A 66 -26.54 3.49 0.77
CA GLU A 66 -27.67 4.32 1.23
C GLU A 66 -28.91 4.13 0.36
N MET A 67 -28.73 4.09 -0.96
CA MET A 67 -29.80 3.82 -1.90
C MET A 67 -30.38 2.41 -1.66
N PHE A 68 -29.53 1.41 -1.44
CA PHE A 68 -29.98 0.05 -1.12
C PHE A 68 -30.78 -0.01 0.19
N PHE A 69 -30.35 0.68 1.24
CA PHE A 69 -31.10 0.77 2.50
C PHE A 69 -32.44 1.49 2.33
N PHE A 70 -32.51 2.57 1.55
CA PHE A 70 -33.77 3.28 1.28
C PHE A 70 -34.81 2.40 0.58
N TYR A 71 -34.38 1.56 -0.36
CA TYR A 71 -35.28 0.67 -1.09
C TYR A 71 -35.61 -0.65 -0.36
N PHE A 72 -34.76 -1.09 0.57
CA PHE A 72 -34.94 -2.36 1.29
C PHE A 72 -35.30 -2.23 2.78
N THR A 73 -35.57 -1.03 3.32
CA THR A 73 -36.21 -0.91 4.64
C THR A 73 -37.74 -1.02 4.52
N PRO A 74 -38.38 -2.18 4.77
CA PRO A 74 -39.79 -2.18 5.09
C PRO A 74 -39.92 -1.53 6.47
N VAL A 75 -40.64 -0.40 6.55
CA VAL A 75 -41.48 0.23 7.61
C VAL A 75 -41.32 -0.16 9.11
N SER A 76 -40.63 -1.23 9.50
CA SER A 76 -40.38 -1.66 10.87
C SER A 76 -39.41 -0.77 11.66
N LEU A 77 -38.50 -0.03 11.00
CA LEU A 77 -37.64 0.95 11.69
C LEU A 77 -38.39 2.22 12.12
N PHE A 78 -39.55 2.53 11.54
CA PHE A 78 -40.33 3.70 11.96
C PHE A 78 -40.90 3.52 13.38
N LYS A 79 -41.23 2.27 13.76
CA LYS A 79 -41.63 1.95 15.14
C LYS A 79 -40.49 1.97 16.16
N LEU A 80 -39.25 1.68 15.74
CA LEU A 80 -38.10 1.69 16.66
C LEU A 80 -37.64 3.11 17.03
N LYS A 81 -37.81 4.11 16.14
CA LYS A 81 -37.52 5.51 16.49
C LYS A 81 -38.52 6.11 17.49
N GLU A 82 -39.79 5.74 17.44
CA GLU A 82 -40.77 6.21 18.44
C GLU A 82 -40.52 5.62 19.84
N VAL A 83 -39.97 4.41 19.91
CA VAL A 83 -39.60 3.74 21.18
C VAL A 83 -38.34 4.34 21.80
N MET A 84 -37.37 4.86 21.02
CA MET A 84 -36.13 5.44 21.57
C MET A 84 -36.15 6.97 21.79
N ILE A 85 -37.27 7.65 21.51
CA ILE A 85 -37.40 9.11 21.72
C ILE A 85 -38.29 9.41 22.94
N ASN A 86 -38.98 8.42 23.51
CA ASN A 86 -39.91 8.59 24.64
C ASN A 86 -39.48 7.90 25.95
N ASP A 87 -38.20 7.54 26.10
CA ASP A 87 -37.56 7.15 27.37
C ASP A 87 -36.29 7.99 27.59
#